data_AF-A0A9E3BV72-F1
#
_entry.id   AF-A0A9E3BV72-F1
#
_cell.length_a   1.000
_cell.length_b   1.000
_cell.length_c   1.000
_cell.angle_alpha   90.00
_cell.angle_beta   90.00
_cell.angle_gamma   90.00
#
_symmetry.space_group_name_H-M   'P 1'
#
loop_
_entity.id
_entity.type
_entity.pdbx_description
1 polymer ?
#
loop_
_entity_poly.entity_id
_entity_poly.type
_entity_poly.pdbx_seq_one_letter_code
_entity_poly.pdbx_strand_id
1 'polypeptide(L)' 'MPSPRAGAHAPGVFVVDEAAAAAIRRAWEQGGELAGVVELRRHFPLIADNEQARRCVRAIVGWGAPRRPSPDQEQG' A
#
# COMPACT_ATOMS: atom_id res chain seq x y z
N MET A 1 28.15 -31.13 -11.41
CA MET A 1 27.56 -29.78 -11.49
C MET A 1 26.15 -29.90 -12.05
N PRO A 2 25.09 -29.46 -11.33
CA PRO A 2 23.76 -29.32 -11.93
C PRO A 2 23.48 -27.87 -12.32
N SER A 3 23.00 -27.69 -13.56
CA SER A 3 22.58 -26.43 -14.17
C SER A 3 21.20 -25.96 -13.66
N PRO A 4 20.91 -24.65 -13.71
CA PRO A 4 19.74 -24.04 -13.11
C PRO A 4 18.53 -24.12 -14.05
N ARG A 5 17.32 -24.23 -13.48
CA ARG A 5 16.05 -23.64 -13.97
C ARG A 5 14.86 -24.17 -13.18
N ALA A 6 14.79 -23.75 -11.93
CA ALA A 6 13.50 -23.48 -11.32
C ALA A 6 13.59 -22.02 -10.91
N GLY A 7 13.08 -21.12 -11.75
CA GLY A 7 12.68 -19.82 -11.27
C GLY A 7 11.61 -20.11 -10.25
N ALA A 8 12.03 -20.24 -8.99
CA ALA A 8 11.13 -20.26 -7.85
C ALA A 8 10.21 -19.07 -8.09
N HIS A 9 8.93 -19.35 -8.28
CA HIS A 9 7.90 -18.34 -8.29
C HIS A 9 7.91 -17.75 -6.87
N ALA A 10 8.84 -16.82 -6.64
CA ALA A 10 8.84 -15.99 -5.47
C ALA A 10 7.43 -15.40 -5.44
N PRO A 11 6.65 -15.58 -4.36
CA PRO A 11 5.32 -15.00 -4.28
C PRO A 11 5.47 -13.54 -4.65
N GLY A 12 4.82 -13.10 -5.73
CA GLY A 12 5.12 -11.80 -6.36
C GLY A 12 5.04 -10.69 -5.32
N VAL A 13 6.18 -10.29 -4.77
CA VAL A 13 6.25 -9.26 -3.76
C VAL A 13 6.08 -7.96 -4.52
N PHE A 14 4.87 -7.41 -4.46
CA PHE A 14 4.63 -6.04 -4.89
C PHE A 14 5.39 -5.13 -3.93
N VAL A 15 6.51 -4.57 -4.39
CA VAL A 15 7.22 -3.52 -3.67
C VAL A 15 6.42 -2.25 -3.85
N VAL A 16 5.87 -1.75 -2.74
CA VAL A 16 5.18 -0.46 -2.67
C VAL A 16 6.16 0.52 -2.04
N ASP A 17 6.58 1.54 -2.80
CA ASP A 17 7.39 2.63 -2.26
C ASP A 17 6.67 3.34 -1.12
N GLU A 18 7.43 3.85 -0.13
CA GLU A 18 6.86 4.59 1.00
C GLU A 18 6.02 5.79 0.53
N ALA A 19 6.47 6.47 -0.54
CA ALA A 19 5.76 7.58 -1.16
C ALA A 19 4.39 7.16 -1.73
N ALA A 20 4.31 5.99 -2.38
CA ALA A 20 3.06 5.45 -2.89
C ALA A 20 2.14 5.02 -1.74
N ALA A 21 2.68 4.40 -0.69
CA ALA A 21 1.92 4.04 0.50
C ALA A 21 1.37 5.27 1.23
N ALA A 22 2.15 6.35 1.31
CA ALA A 22 1.73 7.62 1.90
C ALA A 22 0.64 8.31 1.07
N ALA A 23 0.74 8.29 -0.27
CA ALA A 23 -0.28 8.81 -1.16
C ALA A 23 -1.62 8.07 -1.00
N ILE A 24 -1.58 6.73 -0.99
CA ILE A 24 -2.76 5.87 -0.79
C ILE A 24 -3.43 6.14 0.56
N ARG A 25 -2.64 6.31 1.64
CA ARG A 25 -3.15 6.66 2.97
C ARG A 25 -3.83 8.03 2.98
N ARG A 26 -3.18 9.06 2.42
CA ARG A 26 -3.75 10.42 2.36
C ARG A 26 -5.02 10.48 1.53
N ALA A 27 -5.08 9.73 0.43
CA ALA A 27 -6.29 9.60 -0.38
C ALA A 27 -7.41 8.90 0.40
N TRP A 28 -7.08 7.85 1.16
CA TRP A 28 -8.03 7.16 2.02
C TRP A 28 -8.59 8.04 3.15
N GLU A 29 -7.75 8.85 3.82
CA GLU A 29 -8.21 9.74 4.89
C GLU A 29 -9.07 10.90 4.38
N GLN A 30 -8.75 11.45 3.19
CA GLN A 30 -9.48 12.59 2.63
C GLN A 30 -10.74 12.20 1.85
N GLY A 31 -10.74 11.02 1.20
CA GLY A 31 -11.80 10.59 0.29
C GLY A 31 -12.36 9.20 0.56
N GLY A 32 -11.95 8.54 1.65
CA GLY A 32 -12.43 7.22 2.04
C GLY A 32 -11.86 6.06 1.20
N GLU A 33 -12.48 4.89 1.35
CA GLU A 33 -11.99 3.64 0.75
C GLU A 33 -11.83 3.70 -0.78
N LEU A 34 -12.74 4.39 -1.47
CA LEU A 34 -12.71 4.50 -2.92
C LEU A 34 -11.55 5.38 -3.42
N ALA A 35 -11.23 6.46 -2.71
CA ALA A 35 -10.09 7.31 -3.06
C ALA A 35 -8.75 6.58 -2.88
N GLY A 36 -8.61 5.79 -1.81
CA GLY A 36 -7.45 4.91 -1.64
C GLY A 36 -7.32 3.86 -2.76
N VAL A 37 -8.43 3.31 -3.24
CA VAL A 37 -8.45 2.34 -4.35
C VAL A 37 -8.05 3.00 -5.68
N VAL A 38 -8.50 4.23 -5.94
CA VAL A 38 -8.12 4.98 -7.15
C VAL A 38 -6.62 5.26 -7.16
N GLU A 39 -6.06 5.72 -6.04
CA GLU A 39 -4.62 5.98 -5.94
C GLU A 39 -3.80 4.69 -6.04
N LEU A 40 -4.26 3.58 -5.43
CA LEU A 40 -3.64 2.27 -5.59
C LEU A 40 -3.61 1.84 -7.05
N ARG A 41 -4.72 2.01 -7.79
CA ARG A 41 -4.81 1.66 -9.22
C ARG A 41 -3.97 2.57 -10.10
N ARG A 42 -3.70 3.81 -9.68
CA ARG A 42 -2.79 4.74 -10.35
C ARG A 42 -1.34 4.25 -10.29
N HIS A 43 -0.93 3.75 -9.12
CA HIS A 43 0.41 3.19 -8.93
C HIS A 43 0.53 1.75 -9.47
N PHE A 44 -0.55 0.97 -9.37
CA PHE A 44 -0.59 -0.45 -9.75
C PHE A 44 -1.80 -0.71 -10.66
N PRO A 45 -1.71 -0.37 -11.95
CA PRO A 45 -2.81 -0.58 -12.90
C PRO A 45 -3.13 -2.07 -13.13
N LEU A 46 -2.23 -2.98 -12.74
CA LEU A 46 -2.45 -4.43 -12.80
C LEU A 46 -3.51 -4.95 -11.81
N ILE A 47 -3.90 -4.17 -10.80
CA ILE A 47 -4.96 -4.59 -9.87
C ILE A 47 -6.32 -4.20 -10.47
N ALA A 48 -6.91 -5.13 -11.23
CA ALA A 48 -8.22 -4.97 -11.86
C ALA A 48 -9.39 -5.28 -10.91
N ASP A 49 -9.19 -6.21 -9.97
CA ASP A 49 -10.20 -6.62 -9.01
C ASP A 49 -10.41 -5.58 -7.91
N ASN A 50 -11.62 -5.03 -7.84
CA ASN A 50 -11.99 -4.03 -6.82
C ASN A 50 -11.91 -4.61 -5.40
N GLU A 51 -12.27 -5.88 -5.20
CA GLU A 51 -12.12 -6.54 -3.89
C GLU A 51 -10.65 -6.71 -3.50
N GLN A 52 -9.81 -7.12 -4.45
CA GLN A 52 -8.37 -7.25 -4.23
C GLN A 52 -7.73 -5.89 -3.95
N ALA A 53 -8.15 -4.85 -4.67
CA ALA A 53 -7.71 -3.47 -4.45
C ALA A 53 -8.08 -2.98 -3.05
N ARG A 54 -9.32 -3.19 -2.59
CA ARG A 54 -9.74 -2.80 -1.23
C ARG A 54 -8.95 -3.54 -0.15
N ARG A 55 -8.65 -4.83 -0.35
CA ARG A 55 -7.81 -5.61 0.56
C ARG A 55 -6.39 -5.04 0.62
N CYS A 56 -5.80 -4.70 -0.52
CA CYS A 56 -4.48 -4.07 -0.59
C CYS A 56 -4.46 -2.68 0.05
N VAL A 57 -5.46 -1.83 -0.20
CA VAL A 57 -5.59 -0.52 0.45
C VAL A 57 -5.63 -0.67 1.97
N ARG A 58 -6.46 -1.57 2.50
CA ARG A 58 -6.53 -1.82 3.96
C ARG A 58 -5.20 -2.32 4.53
N ALA A 59 -4.50 -3.19 3.82
CA ALA A 59 -3.17 -3.64 4.24
C ALA A 59 -2.16 -2.47 4.27
N ILE A 60 -2.13 -1.64 3.23
CA ILE A 60 -1.21 -0.49 3.09
C ILE A 60 -1.51 0.61 4.13
N VAL A 61 -2.79 0.85 4.43
CA VAL A 61 -3.21 1.74 5.52
C VAL A 61 -2.74 1.17 6.86
N GLY A 62 -2.82 -0.15 7.06
CA GLY A 62 -2.32 -0.83 8.25
C GLY A 62 -0.79 -0.85 8.39
N TRP A 63 -0.04 -0.87 7.28
CA TRP A 63 1.43 -0.85 7.29
C TRP A 63 2.02 0.47 7.75
N GLY A 64 1.29 1.56 7.50
CA GLY A 64 1.69 2.90 7.89
C GLY A 64 0.82 3.46 8.99
N ALA A 65 0.65 2.72 10.09
CA ALA A 65 0.28 3.34 11.35
C ALA A 65 1.56 3.75 12.12
N PRO A 66 2.24 4.88 11.82
CA PRO A 66 2.75 5.68 12.91
C PRO A 66 1.51 6.25 13.62
N ARG A 67 1.43 5.99 14.93
CA ARG A 67 0.62 6.77 15.88
C ARG A 67 0.60 8.22 15.40
N ARG A 68 -0.59 8.73 15.07
CA ARG A 68 -0.85 10.16 14.80
C ARG A 68 0.09 10.97 15.70
N PRO A 69 1.01 11.81 15.21
CA PRO A 69 1.67 12.75 16.09
C PRO A 69 0.55 13.59 16.67
N SER A 70 0.19 13.32 17.92
CA SER A 70 -0.62 14.22 18.71
C SER A 70 0.05 15.59 18.60
N PRO A 71 -0.68 16.68 18.31
CA PRO A 71 -0.14 18.04 18.39
C PRO A 71 0.19 18.47 19.84
N ASP A 72 0.72 17.54 20.64
CA ASP A 72 0.95 17.62 22.08
C ASP A 72 2.37 17.08 22.39
N GLN A 73 3.37 17.61 21.67
CA GLN A 73 4.80 17.39 21.97
C GLN A 73 5.61 18.71 21.83
N GLU A 74 4.96 19.86 21.63
CA GLU A 74 5.61 21.18 21.57
C GLU A 74 5.42 22.04 22.83
N GLN A 75 4.91 21.50 23.95
CA GLN A 75 4.83 22.25 25.21
C GLN A 75 5.07 21.33 26.41
N GLY A 76 6.31 21.32 26.92
CA GLY A 76 6.72 20.62 28.14
C GLY A 76 8.22 20.51 28.30
#